data_AF-A0A2M7S0P8-F1
#
_entry.id   AF-A0A2M7S0P8-F1
#
_cell.length_a   1.000
_cell.length_b   1.000
_cell.length_c   1.000
_cell.angle_alpha   90.00
_cell.angle_beta   90.00
_cell.angle_gamma   90.00
#
_symmetry.space_group_name_H-M   'P 1'
#
loop_
_entity.id
_entity.type
_entity.pdbx_description
1 polymer ?
#
loop_
_entity_poly.entity_id
_entity_poly.type
_entity_poly.pdbx_seq_one_letter_code
_entity_poly.pdbx_strand_id
1 'polypeptide(L)'
;MIHKIKIVPDNLEINVEDNTDLLTAISKSGLRIRASCGGKGICGKCKVIIKDGKYVTKNTHLLTESEKKRGYVLACQTKVIDNLLVEIPLQYEEVFTPAEKTKRFSERTEEEVFTFCPLVKKIFVKLEKPSLSNTTADFERLVHKLEMSVEIDLDLLYGLEKVLRDANWSVTVTLADYNIYSKIIRIEPGDTTRNNYGIALDIGTTTVAIYLVDLNTGKILDAKVSYNKQIAFGEDVITRMMYAQEENGLDKLNIAIKETINDLIDNVAKEENILLSDIYAIQCAGNTTMTHMFLNIPPHNMRVLKNTLCRRYFNNSKFYLYPHNFV
;
A
#
# COMPACT_ATOMS: atom_id res chain seq x y z
N MET A 1 43.77 -0.18 15.60
CA MET A 1 43.82 0.98 14.67
C MET A 1 42.40 1.41 14.37
N ILE A 2 42.18 2.68 14.04
CA ILE A 2 40.84 3.19 13.67
C ILE A 2 40.87 3.48 12.17
N HIS A 3 39.87 2.97 11.46
CA HIS A 3 39.69 3.16 10.02
C HIS A 3 38.45 3.99 9.74
N LYS A 4 38.47 4.75 8.65
CA LYS A 4 37.36 5.58 8.19
C LYS A 4 36.61 4.88 7.07
N ILE A 5 35.31 4.71 7.24
CA ILE A 5 34.42 4.19 6.19
C ILE A 5 33.54 5.33 5.70
N LYS A 6 33.59 5.58 4.40
CA LYS A 6 32.66 6.49 3.72
C LYS A 6 31.57 5.69 3.03
N ILE A 7 30.32 5.98 3.37
CA ILE A 7 29.14 5.31 2.86
C ILE A 7 28.43 6.23 1.86
N VAL A 8 28.22 5.73 0.65
CA VAL A 8 27.45 6.39 -0.42
C VAL A 8 26.18 5.59 -0.73
N PRO A 9 25.06 6.24 -1.12
CA PRO A 9 24.92 7.65 -1.50
C PRO A 9 24.69 8.65 -0.35
N ASP A 10 24.41 8.19 0.88
CA ASP A 10 24.06 9.07 2.02
C ASP A 10 25.21 9.97 2.52
N ASN A 11 26.39 9.86 1.91
CA ASN A 11 27.62 10.62 2.20
C ASN A 11 27.97 10.62 3.70
N LEU A 12 27.74 9.48 4.36
CA LEU A 12 27.98 9.29 5.79
C LEU A 12 29.41 8.79 6.01
N GLU A 13 30.12 9.39 6.96
CA GLU A 13 31.46 8.94 7.35
C GLU A 13 31.44 8.40 8.78
N ILE A 14 31.94 7.18 8.95
CA ILE A 14 32.02 6.50 10.26
C ILE A 14 33.44 6.06 10.56
N ASN A 15 33.79 6.10 11.85
CA ASN A 15 35.06 5.59 12.38
C ASN A 15 34.82 4.22 12.99
N VAL A 16 35.63 3.24 12.61
CA VAL A 16 35.51 1.85 13.10
C VAL A 16 36.85 1.33 13.58
N GLU A 17 36.80 0.41 14.53
CA GLU A 17 37.99 -0.32 14.97
C GLU A 17 38.42 -1.33 13.91
N ASP A 18 39.73 -1.55 13.82
CA ASP A 18 40.33 -2.59 12.98
C ASP A 18 39.67 -3.96 13.20
N ASN A 19 39.49 -4.72 12.13
CA ASN A 19 38.90 -6.07 12.13
C ASN A 19 37.40 -6.14 12.51
N THR A 20 36.71 -4.99 12.55
CA THR A 20 35.25 -4.92 12.75
C THR A 20 34.51 -5.45 11.52
N ASP A 21 33.40 -6.15 11.77
CA ASP A 21 32.48 -6.61 10.73
C ASP A 21 31.72 -5.44 10.09
N LEU A 22 31.66 -5.43 8.76
CA LEU A 22 31.10 -4.31 8.00
C LEU A 22 29.59 -4.15 8.22
N LEU A 23 28.83 -5.24 8.41
CA LEU A 23 27.40 -5.16 8.77
C LEU A 23 27.22 -4.47 10.13
N THR A 24 28.07 -4.80 11.10
CA THR A 24 28.04 -4.20 12.44
C THR A 24 28.38 -2.71 12.39
N ALA A 25 29.40 -2.35 11.61
CA ALA A 25 29.79 -0.96 11.38
C ALA A 25 28.64 -0.13 10.78
N ILE A 26 28.01 -0.63 9.71
CA ILE A 26 26.87 0.03 9.06
C ILE A 26 25.69 0.14 10.03
N SER A 27 25.40 -0.91 10.79
CA SER A 27 24.27 -0.90 11.75
C SER A 27 24.48 0.13 12.88
N LYS A 28 25.71 0.31 13.37
CA LYS A 28 26.04 1.33 14.37
C LYS A 28 25.90 2.76 13.84
N SER A 29 25.97 2.95 12.54
CA SER A 29 25.81 4.26 11.88
C SER A 29 24.35 4.73 11.78
N GLY A 30 23.39 3.87 12.16
CA GLY A 30 21.95 4.11 11.99
C GLY A 30 21.41 3.63 10.64
N LEU A 31 22.27 3.34 9.67
CA LEU A 31 21.89 2.75 8.39
C LEU A 31 21.61 1.25 8.53
N ARG A 32 20.58 0.75 7.83
CA ARG A 32 20.20 -0.68 7.85
C ARG A 32 20.30 -1.29 6.46
N ILE A 33 20.98 -2.44 6.38
CA ILE A 33 21.04 -3.30 5.20
C ILE A 33 20.35 -4.64 5.50
N ARG A 34 19.78 -5.31 4.50
CA ARG A 34 19.03 -6.57 4.69
C ARG A 34 19.93 -7.66 5.26
N ALA A 35 19.59 -8.19 6.43
CA ALA A 35 20.40 -9.18 7.12
C ALA A 35 19.53 -10.24 7.82
N SER A 36 18.60 -10.88 7.09
CA SER A 36 17.64 -11.87 7.63
C SER A 36 18.24 -12.99 8.47
N CYS A 37 19.52 -13.33 8.26
CA CYS A 37 20.21 -14.38 9.01
C CYS A 37 20.99 -13.90 10.24
N GLY A 38 20.92 -12.61 10.58
CA GLY A 38 21.67 -12.02 11.71
C GLY A 38 23.19 -12.10 11.54
N GLY A 39 23.68 -12.05 10.30
CA GLY A 39 25.11 -12.07 10.00
C GLY A 39 25.77 -13.45 9.89
N LYS A 40 25.00 -14.53 9.89
CA LYS A 40 25.52 -15.92 9.77
C LYS A 40 26.07 -16.31 8.39
N GLY A 41 25.95 -15.43 7.39
CA GLY A 41 26.48 -15.69 6.04
C GLY A 41 25.68 -16.68 5.18
N ILE A 42 24.44 -17.02 5.58
CA ILE A 42 23.62 -18.06 4.90
C ILE A 42 22.55 -17.51 3.93
N CYS A 43 22.12 -16.25 4.09
CA CYS A 43 20.99 -15.71 3.30
C CYS A 43 21.40 -14.93 2.04
N GLY A 44 22.64 -14.42 1.98
CA GLY A 44 23.15 -13.67 0.83
C GLY A 44 22.54 -12.27 0.62
N LYS A 45 21.73 -11.77 1.56
CA LYS A 45 20.97 -10.50 1.39
C LYS A 45 21.72 -9.23 1.78
N CYS A 46 22.78 -9.32 2.57
CA CYS A 46 23.57 -8.17 3.07
C CYS A 46 24.61 -7.69 2.06
N LYS A 47 24.20 -7.56 0.80
CA LYS A 47 25.09 -7.19 -0.30
C LYS A 47 25.43 -5.70 -0.23
N VAL A 48 26.72 -5.40 -0.32
CA VAL A 48 27.26 -4.04 -0.44
C VAL A 48 28.37 -4.05 -1.49
N ILE A 49 28.68 -2.90 -2.06
CA ILE A 49 29.74 -2.75 -3.06
C ILE A 49 30.89 -2.00 -2.42
N ILE A 50 32.10 -2.55 -2.50
CA ILE A 50 33.31 -1.83 -2.09
C ILE A 50 33.93 -1.22 -3.34
N LYS A 51 33.98 0.12 -3.38
CA LYS A 51 34.55 0.87 -4.51
C LYS A 51 36.04 1.10 -4.36
N ASP A 52 36.50 1.29 -3.12
CA ASP A 52 37.89 1.56 -2.83
C ASP A 52 38.27 1.09 -1.42
N GLY A 53 39.55 0.78 -1.23
CA GLY A 53 40.14 0.32 0.03
C GLY A 53 40.34 -1.19 0.16
N LYS A 54 41.06 -1.60 1.21
CA LYS A 54 41.40 -3.01 1.46
C LYS A 54 40.44 -3.64 2.46
N TYR A 55 40.00 -4.85 2.16
CA TYR A 55 39.06 -5.62 2.98
C TYR A 55 39.39 -7.11 2.94
N VAL A 56 38.90 -7.85 3.93
CA VAL A 56 38.94 -9.32 3.93
C VAL A 56 37.52 -9.84 3.96
N THR A 57 37.11 -10.58 2.93
CA THR A 57 35.81 -11.25 2.89
C THR A 57 35.97 -12.75 2.76
N LYS A 58 35.06 -13.52 3.34
CA LYS A 58 34.98 -14.96 3.06
C LYS A 58 34.41 -15.19 1.66
N ASN A 59 34.93 -16.20 0.96
CA ASN A 59 34.36 -16.64 -0.31
C ASN A 59 32.99 -17.29 -0.05
N THR A 60 32.03 -17.05 -0.93
CA THR A 60 30.66 -17.52 -0.79
C THR A 60 30.08 -17.91 -2.15
N HIS A 61 29.25 -18.95 -2.14
CA HIS A 61 28.46 -19.36 -3.32
C HIS A 61 27.22 -18.48 -3.53
N LEU A 62 26.92 -17.58 -2.58
CA LEU A 62 25.75 -16.71 -2.60
C LEU A 62 25.93 -15.45 -3.47
N LEU A 63 27.12 -15.27 -4.04
CA LEU A 63 27.43 -14.21 -5.00
C LEU A 63 27.87 -14.86 -6.31
N THR A 64 27.28 -14.42 -7.41
CA THR A 64 27.69 -14.81 -8.75
C THR A 64 29.07 -14.23 -9.08
N GLU A 65 29.77 -14.84 -10.04
CA GLU A 65 31.07 -14.34 -10.48
C GLU A 65 30.97 -12.93 -11.11
N SER A 66 29.82 -12.59 -11.69
CA SER A 66 29.55 -11.24 -12.21
C SER A 66 29.46 -10.20 -11.09
N GLU A 67 28.81 -10.54 -9.98
CA GLU A 67 28.69 -9.66 -8.80
C GLU A 67 30.05 -9.47 -8.12
N LYS A 68 30.83 -10.55 -7.97
CA LYS A 68 32.20 -10.44 -7.41
C LYS A 68 33.09 -9.51 -8.24
N LYS A 69 33.01 -9.58 -9.57
CA LYS A 69 33.74 -8.68 -10.48
C LYS A 69 33.32 -7.21 -10.35
N ARG A 70 32.06 -6.95 -10.01
CA ARG A 70 31.53 -5.60 -9.76
C ARG A 70 31.83 -5.08 -8.35
N GLY A 71 32.57 -5.83 -7.53
CA GLY A 71 32.96 -5.43 -6.18
C GLY A 71 31.91 -5.73 -5.10
N TYR A 72 30.92 -6.58 -5.39
CA TYR A 72 29.94 -6.98 -4.39
C TYR A 72 30.54 -7.92 -3.35
N VAL A 73 30.23 -7.64 -2.09
CA VAL A 73 30.59 -8.45 -0.93
C VAL A 73 29.40 -8.61 0.00
N LEU A 74 29.45 -9.64 0.85
CA LEU A 74 28.49 -9.76 1.96
C LEU A 74 29.04 -8.98 3.14
N ALA A 75 28.35 -7.91 3.54
CA ALA A 75 28.76 -7.06 4.64
C ALA A 75 28.98 -7.85 5.94
N CYS A 76 28.19 -8.90 6.18
CA CYS A 76 28.32 -9.73 7.39
C CYS A 76 29.47 -10.75 7.39
N GLN A 77 30.17 -10.89 6.27
CA GLN A 77 31.36 -11.75 6.16
C GLN A 77 32.59 -10.95 5.76
N THR A 78 32.48 -9.61 5.75
CA THR A 78 33.53 -8.70 5.34
C THR A 78 34.06 -7.94 6.54
N LYS A 79 35.37 -8.01 6.72
CA LYS A 79 36.10 -7.31 7.77
C LYS A 79 36.87 -6.13 7.21
N VAL A 80 36.86 -5.04 7.98
CA VAL A 80 37.50 -3.78 7.64
C VAL A 80 38.95 -3.82 8.13
N ILE A 81 39.92 -3.66 7.21
CA ILE A 81 41.37 -3.67 7.52
C ILE A 81 42.07 -2.36 7.12
N ASP A 82 41.38 -1.47 6.40
CA ASP A 82 41.85 -0.16 5.96
C ASP A 82 40.63 0.76 5.78
N ASN A 83 40.87 2.02 5.44
CA ASN A 83 39.81 2.95 5.04
C ASN A 83 39.04 2.39 3.84
N LEU A 84 37.71 2.47 3.87
CA LEU A 84 36.85 1.92 2.82
C LEU A 84 35.91 2.97 2.25
N LEU A 85 35.71 2.92 0.94
CA LEU A 85 34.57 3.56 0.27
C LEU A 85 33.54 2.47 -0.05
N VAL A 86 32.43 2.50 0.69
CA VAL A 86 31.35 1.52 0.58
C VAL A 86 30.16 2.18 -0.07
N GLU A 87 29.74 1.63 -1.20
CA GLU A 87 28.45 1.93 -1.80
C GLU A 87 27.45 0.91 -1.25
N ILE A 88 26.50 1.41 -0.48
CA ILE A 88 25.28 0.63 -0.25
C ILE A 88 24.50 0.82 -1.53
N PRO A 89 24.37 -0.23 -2.37
CA PRO A 89 23.50 -0.11 -3.53
C PRO A 89 22.16 0.33 -2.99
N LEU A 90 21.72 1.51 -3.43
CA LEU A 90 20.35 1.92 -3.26
C LEU A 90 19.52 0.69 -3.57
N GLN A 91 18.66 0.24 -2.65
CA GLN A 91 17.74 -0.87 -2.94
C GLN A 91 16.65 -0.43 -3.95
N TYR A 92 17.02 0.46 -4.88
CA TYR A 92 16.36 0.83 -6.13
C TYR A 92 16.64 -0.17 -7.25
N GLU A 93 17.24 -1.32 -6.98
CA GLU A 93 17.22 -2.43 -7.94
C GLU A 93 15.85 -3.10 -7.85
N GLU A 94 15.04 -2.78 -8.87
CA GLU A 94 13.71 -3.31 -9.18
C GLU A 94 12.65 -3.00 -8.12
N VAL A 95 12.19 -1.74 -8.07
CA VAL A 95 10.74 -1.56 -7.94
C VAL A 95 10.17 -2.34 -9.12
N PHE A 96 9.67 -3.55 -8.86
CA PHE A 96 8.89 -4.32 -9.82
C PHE A 96 7.98 -3.32 -10.50
N THR A 97 8.26 -2.96 -11.75
CA THR A 97 7.34 -2.10 -12.46
C THR A 97 6.07 -2.93 -12.54
N PRO A 98 4.94 -2.42 -12.04
CA PRO A 98 3.72 -3.21 -12.07
C PRO A 98 3.40 -3.64 -13.50
N ALA A 99 3.89 -2.92 -14.54
CA ALA A 99 3.90 -3.32 -15.94
C ALA A 99 4.28 -4.80 -16.21
N GLU A 100 5.24 -5.39 -15.49
CA GLU A 100 5.59 -6.81 -15.63
C GLU A 100 4.55 -7.75 -15.00
N LYS A 101 3.89 -7.34 -13.91
CA LYS A 101 2.75 -8.06 -13.32
C LYS A 101 1.46 -7.84 -14.13
N THR A 102 1.21 -6.65 -14.67
CA THR A 102 0.04 -6.35 -15.51
C THR A 102 0.07 -7.16 -16.79
N LYS A 103 1.26 -7.35 -17.41
CA LYS A 103 1.44 -8.27 -18.55
C LYS A 103 1.03 -9.70 -18.24
N ARG A 104 1.39 -10.22 -17.05
CA ARG A 104 0.97 -11.55 -16.60
C ARG A 104 -0.54 -11.67 -16.34
N PHE A 105 -1.22 -10.57 -16.00
CA PHE A 105 -2.68 -10.57 -15.86
C PHE A 105 -3.40 -10.51 -17.22
N SER A 106 -2.85 -9.82 -18.21
CA SER A 106 -3.41 -9.78 -19.57
C SER A 106 -3.27 -11.10 -20.34
N GLU A 107 -2.47 -12.05 -19.87
CA GLU A 107 -2.21 -13.34 -20.52
C GLU A 107 -3.11 -14.48 -20.02
N ARG A 108 -4.08 -14.24 -19.12
CA ARG A 108 -5.07 -15.27 -18.74
C ARG A 108 -6.09 -15.45 -19.87
N THR A 109 -5.88 -16.52 -20.64
CA THR A 109 -6.68 -16.97 -21.79
C THR A 109 -7.90 -17.82 -21.42
N GLU A 110 -8.59 -17.51 -20.33
CA GLU A 110 -9.90 -18.10 -20.07
C GLU A 110 -10.88 -16.95 -19.88
N GLU A 111 -11.74 -16.76 -20.88
CA GLU A 111 -12.90 -15.88 -20.85
C GLU A 111 -13.91 -16.43 -19.83
N GLU A 112 -13.59 -16.35 -18.53
CA GLU A 112 -14.66 -16.20 -17.55
C GLU A 112 -15.38 -14.90 -17.94
N VAL A 113 -16.66 -15.02 -18.31
CA VAL A 113 -17.52 -13.88 -18.60
C VAL A 113 -17.67 -13.07 -17.33
N PHE A 114 -16.69 -12.22 -17.05
CA PHE A 114 -16.70 -11.31 -15.93
C PHE A 114 -17.72 -10.23 -16.26
N THR A 115 -18.90 -10.32 -15.64
CA THR A 115 -19.86 -9.23 -15.70
C THR A 115 -19.33 -8.09 -14.85
N PHE A 116 -18.85 -7.04 -15.50
CA PHE A 116 -18.31 -5.86 -14.83
C PHE A 116 -19.35 -5.24 -13.91
N CYS A 117 -19.18 -5.41 -12.60
CA CYS A 117 -20.02 -4.82 -11.57
C CYS A 117 -19.14 -4.05 -10.58
N PRO A 118 -18.93 -2.73 -10.78
CA PRO A 118 -18.07 -1.95 -9.90
C PRO A 118 -18.72 -1.78 -8.53
N LEU A 119 -17.87 -1.71 -7.50
CA LEU A 119 -18.28 -1.49 -6.11
C LEU A 119 -18.98 -0.14 -5.90
N VAL A 120 -18.62 0.85 -6.72
CA VAL A 120 -19.18 2.20 -6.68
C VAL A 120 -19.63 2.61 -8.07
N LYS A 121 -20.85 3.12 -8.16
CA LYS A 121 -21.47 3.62 -9.39
C LYS A 121 -21.86 5.08 -9.21
N LYS A 122 -21.66 5.88 -10.24
CA LYS A 122 -22.15 7.26 -10.29
C LYS A 122 -23.31 7.36 -11.28
N ILE A 123 -24.40 8.00 -10.85
CA ILE A 123 -25.58 8.22 -11.68
C ILE A 123 -25.88 9.72 -11.68
N PHE A 124 -25.79 10.34 -12.86
CA PHE A 124 -26.25 11.72 -13.05
C PHE A 124 -27.76 11.74 -13.23
N VAL A 125 -28.44 12.57 -12.44
CA VAL A 125 -29.89 12.73 -12.46
C VAL A 125 -30.27 14.20 -12.55
N LYS A 126 -31.30 14.45 -13.36
CA LYS A 126 -32.03 15.72 -13.37
C LYS A 126 -33.38 15.50 -12.70
N LEU A 127 -33.59 16.19 -11.59
CA LEU A 127 -34.81 16.14 -10.79
C LEU A 127 -35.76 17.28 -11.19
N GLU A 128 -37.06 17.01 -11.03
CA GLU A 128 -38.08 18.04 -11.20
C GLU A 128 -38.14 18.94 -9.97
N LYS A 129 -38.23 20.26 -10.19
CA LYS A 129 -38.39 21.21 -9.10
C LYS A 129 -39.71 20.98 -8.35
N PRO A 130 -39.76 21.16 -7.03
CA PRO A 130 -40.99 21.08 -6.26
C PRO A 130 -41.97 22.14 -6.76
N SER A 131 -43.24 21.77 -6.81
CA SER A 131 -44.33 22.64 -7.25
C SER A 131 -45.57 22.39 -6.40
N LEU A 132 -46.57 23.27 -6.50
CA LEU A 132 -47.84 23.08 -5.78
C LEU A 132 -48.53 21.77 -6.16
N SER A 133 -48.31 21.26 -7.39
CA SER A 133 -48.81 19.98 -7.87
C SER A 133 -47.94 18.77 -7.50
N ASN A 134 -46.71 18.99 -7.03
CA ASN A 134 -45.77 17.94 -6.66
C ASN A 134 -44.96 18.36 -5.41
N THR A 135 -45.49 18.01 -4.25
CA THR A 135 -44.91 18.30 -2.93
C THR A 135 -44.07 17.15 -2.37
N THR A 136 -43.63 16.20 -3.22
CA THR A 136 -42.77 15.09 -2.80
C THR A 136 -41.49 15.62 -2.15
N ALA A 137 -41.12 15.05 -1.01
CA ALA A 137 -39.92 15.43 -0.29
C ALA A 137 -38.64 15.08 -1.11
N ASP A 138 -37.55 15.77 -0.79
CA ASP A 138 -36.34 15.82 -1.62
C ASP A 138 -35.67 14.44 -1.77
N PHE A 139 -35.65 13.64 -0.70
CA PHE A 139 -35.08 12.30 -0.73
C PHE A 139 -35.95 11.33 -1.54
N GLU A 140 -37.26 11.33 -1.32
CA GLU A 140 -38.23 10.51 -2.06
C GLU A 140 -38.19 10.85 -3.56
N ARG A 141 -38.04 12.13 -3.90
CA ARG A 141 -37.87 12.59 -5.28
C ARG A 141 -36.61 12.01 -5.92
N LEU A 142 -35.51 11.94 -5.18
CA LEU A 142 -34.26 11.33 -5.62
C LEU A 142 -34.43 9.82 -5.81
N VAL A 143 -34.97 9.12 -4.82
CA VAL A 143 -35.21 7.67 -4.84
C VAL A 143 -36.12 7.28 -6.01
N HIS A 144 -37.22 8.01 -6.22
CA HIS A 144 -38.11 7.81 -7.37
C HIS A 144 -37.38 7.95 -8.70
N LYS A 145 -36.46 8.92 -8.82
CA LYS A 145 -35.70 9.13 -10.05
C LYS A 145 -34.65 8.04 -10.30
N LEU A 146 -34.08 7.48 -9.23
CA LEU A 146 -33.12 6.39 -9.31
C LEU A 146 -33.76 5.04 -9.63
N GLU A 147 -35.09 4.91 -9.43
CA GLU A 147 -35.86 3.68 -9.66
C GLU A 147 -35.31 2.46 -8.88
N MET A 148 -34.76 2.71 -7.68
CA MET A 148 -34.20 1.67 -6.82
C MET A 148 -34.30 2.04 -5.34
N SER A 149 -34.31 1.01 -4.49
CA SER A 149 -34.20 1.21 -3.05
C SER A 149 -32.75 1.51 -2.67
N VAL A 150 -32.54 2.61 -1.94
CA VAL A 150 -31.21 3.05 -1.50
C VAL A 150 -31.27 3.54 -0.05
N GLU A 151 -30.19 3.28 0.67
CA GLU A 151 -29.97 3.86 2.00
C GLU A 151 -29.15 5.16 1.89
N ILE A 152 -29.31 6.05 2.86
CA ILE A 152 -28.52 7.28 2.98
C ILE A 152 -28.20 7.52 4.46
N ASP A 153 -26.97 7.96 4.74
CA ASP A 153 -26.61 8.37 6.09
C ASP A 153 -27.26 9.71 6.45
N LEU A 154 -27.58 9.88 7.73
CA LEU A 154 -28.26 11.06 8.23
C LEU A 154 -27.48 12.35 7.95
N ASP A 155 -26.15 12.31 8.01
CA ASP A 155 -25.27 13.45 7.72
C ASP A 155 -25.40 13.94 6.28
N LEU A 156 -25.52 13.02 5.32
CA LEU A 156 -25.77 13.36 3.92
C LEU A 156 -27.19 13.88 3.71
N LEU A 157 -28.15 13.30 4.41
CA LEU A 157 -29.55 13.70 4.32
C LEU A 157 -29.75 15.15 4.79
N TYR A 158 -29.07 15.58 5.87
CA TYR A 158 -29.10 16.97 6.34
C TYR A 158 -28.60 17.98 5.30
N GLY A 159 -27.63 17.62 4.47
CA GLY A 159 -27.09 18.49 3.42
C GLY A 159 -27.86 18.45 2.09
N LEU A 160 -28.78 17.51 1.93
CA LEU A 160 -29.41 17.18 0.65
C LEU A 160 -30.13 18.39 0.02
N GLU A 161 -30.97 19.06 0.80
CA GLU A 161 -31.81 20.16 0.32
C GLU A 161 -31.01 21.28 -0.34
N LYS A 162 -29.85 21.60 0.26
CA LYS A 162 -28.94 22.64 -0.19
C LYS A 162 -28.27 22.24 -1.48
N VAL A 163 -27.71 21.03 -1.53
CA VAL A 163 -27.02 20.51 -2.72
C VAL A 163 -27.98 20.46 -3.91
N LEU A 164 -29.21 19.98 -3.72
CA LEU A 164 -30.19 19.92 -4.82
C LEU A 164 -30.56 21.31 -5.35
N ARG A 165 -30.78 22.29 -4.46
CA ARG A 165 -31.16 23.65 -4.84
C ARG A 165 -30.01 24.40 -5.51
N ASP A 166 -28.81 24.36 -4.92
CA ASP A 166 -27.61 25.02 -5.43
C ASP A 166 -27.22 24.47 -6.81
N ALA A 167 -27.44 23.17 -7.04
CA ALA A 167 -27.16 22.50 -8.30
C ALA A 167 -28.26 22.66 -9.37
N ASN A 168 -29.29 23.51 -9.14
CA ASN A 168 -30.45 23.61 -10.00
C ASN A 168 -31.08 22.24 -10.35
N TRP A 169 -31.18 21.36 -9.34
CA TRP A 169 -31.79 20.04 -9.44
C TRP A 169 -31.08 19.10 -10.43
N SER A 170 -29.82 19.39 -10.79
CA SER A 170 -28.98 18.53 -11.63
C SER A 170 -27.79 18.06 -10.80
N VAL A 171 -27.80 16.80 -10.38
CA VAL A 171 -26.82 16.25 -9.44
C VAL A 171 -26.32 14.88 -9.86
N THR A 172 -25.13 14.52 -9.40
CA THR A 172 -24.60 13.16 -9.50
C THR A 172 -24.68 12.48 -8.14
N VAL A 173 -25.28 11.30 -8.13
CA VAL A 173 -25.39 10.42 -6.94
C VAL A 173 -24.31 9.36 -7.04
N THR A 174 -23.53 9.20 -5.98
CA THR A 174 -22.53 8.13 -5.85
C THR A 174 -23.10 7.02 -4.97
N LEU A 175 -23.24 5.83 -5.54
CA LEU A 175 -23.83 4.64 -4.93
C LEU A 175 -22.75 3.60 -4.64
N ALA A 176 -22.66 3.14 -3.40
CA ALA A 176 -21.83 2.02 -2.97
C ALA A 176 -22.66 0.74 -2.83
N ASP A 177 -22.13 -0.38 -3.33
CA ASP A 177 -22.79 -1.69 -3.32
C ASP A 177 -22.40 -2.54 -2.09
N TYR A 178 -23.30 -2.67 -1.12
CA TYR A 178 -23.10 -3.49 0.09
C TYR A 178 -23.59 -4.94 -0.08
N ASN A 179 -23.66 -5.45 -1.32
CA ASN A 179 -24.19 -6.75 -1.75
C ASN A 179 -25.71 -6.92 -1.57
N ILE A 180 -26.23 -6.54 -0.40
CA ILE A 180 -27.66 -6.72 -0.04
C ILE A 180 -28.47 -5.47 -0.36
N TYR A 181 -27.82 -4.30 -0.29
CA TYR A 181 -28.43 -3.01 -0.56
C TYR A 181 -27.42 -2.05 -1.20
N SER A 182 -27.93 -0.99 -1.82
CA SER A 182 -27.12 0.13 -2.32
C SER A 182 -27.25 1.32 -1.37
N LYS A 183 -26.14 2.01 -1.15
CA LYS A 183 -26.10 3.17 -0.25
C LYS A 183 -25.58 4.40 -0.97
N ILE A 184 -26.25 5.53 -0.82
CA ILE A 184 -25.74 6.83 -1.26
C ILE A 184 -24.63 7.26 -0.31
N ILE A 185 -23.42 7.38 -0.84
CA ILE A 185 -22.24 7.81 -0.08
C ILE A 185 -21.81 9.24 -0.41
N ARG A 186 -22.30 9.81 -1.52
CA ARG A 186 -22.03 11.20 -1.92
C ARG A 186 -23.10 11.71 -2.90
N ILE A 187 -23.42 12.99 -2.81
CA ILE A 187 -24.26 13.72 -3.77
C ILE A 187 -23.52 14.99 -4.16
N GLU A 188 -23.37 15.22 -5.47
CA GLU A 188 -22.55 16.30 -6.01
C GLU A 188 -23.33 17.16 -7.00
N PRO A 189 -23.10 18.48 -7.05
CA PRO A 189 -23.70 19.34 -8.05
C PRO A 189 -23.16 19.03 -9.46
N GLY A 190 -24.03 19.03 -10.46
CA GLY A 190 -23.65 18.80 -11.86
C GLY A 190 -23.39 17.33 -12.21
N ASP A 191 -22.72 17.13 -13.34
CA ASP A 191 -22.36 15.81 -13.86
C ASP A 191 -20.88 15.52 -13.54
N THR A 192 -20.65 14.66 -12.53
CA THR A 192 -19.33 14.20 -12.11
C THR A 192 -19.11 12.72 -12.41
N THR A 193 -19.95 12.12 -13.26
CA THR A 193 -19.96 10.67 -13.54
C THR A 193 -18.64 10.13 -14.06
N ARG A 194 -17.86 10.96 -14.75
CA ARG A 194 -16.55 10.59 -15.29
C ARG A 194 -15.48 10.35 -14.22
N ASN A 195 -15.60 10.99 -13.06
CA ASN A 195 -14.62 10.89 -11.99
C ASN A 195 -15.06 9.82 -10.99
N ASN A 196 -14.74 8.56 -11.28
CA ASN A 196 -15.11 7.42 -10.45
C ASN A 196 -13.96 6.43 -10.40
N TYR A 197 -13.12 6.53 -9.36
CA TYR A 197 -11.90 5.75 -9.26
C TYR A 197 -11.90 4.83 -8.04
N GLY A 198 -11.13 3.76 -8.12
CA GLY A 198 -10.89 2.84 -7.03
C GLY A 198 -9.46 2.32 -7.02
N ILE A 199 -9.08 1.67 -5.94
CA ILE A 199 -7.74 1.12 -5.76
C ILE A 199 -7.83 -0.37 -5.46
N ALA A 200 -7.08 -1.16 -6.22
CA ALA A 200 -6.75 -2.53 -5.82
C ALA A 200 -5.40 -2.52 -5.08
N LEU A 201 -5.38 -2.99 -3.85
CA LEU A 201 -4.22 -2.96 -2.96
C LEU A 201 -3.74 -4.38 -2.66
N ASP A 202 -2.47 -4.67 -2.93
CA ASP A 202 -1.78 -5.93 -2.56
C ASP A 202 -0.76 -5.64 -1.45
N ILE A 203 -1.07 -6.10 -0.24
CA ILE A 203 -0.25 -5.93 0.96
C ILE A 203 0.64 -7.17 1.13
N GLY A 204 1.82 -7.10 0.53
CA GLY A 204 2.89 -8.06 0.76
C GLY A 204 3.69 -7.75 2.03
N THR A 205 4.42 -8.76 2.51
CA THR A 205 5.32 -8.59 3.65
C THR A 205 6.51 -7.70 3.30
N THR A 206 7.07 -7.84 2.10
CA THR A 206 8.21 -7.03 1.65
C THR A 206 7.79 -5.81 0.85
N THR A 207 6.78 -5.95 -0.01
CA THR A 207 6.33 -4.89 -0.91
C THR A 207 4.83 -4.67 -0.76
N VAL A 208 4.40 -3.44 -1.01
CA VAL A 208 3.00 -3.05 -1.14
C VAL A 208 2.80 -2.53 -2.55
N ALA A 209 1.76 -3.01 -3.23
CA ALA A 209 1.43 -2.58 -4.58
C ALA A 209 0.00 -2.03 -4.63
N ILE A 210 -0.19 -0.93 -5.35
CA ILE A 210 -1.51 -0.40 -5.66
C ILE A 210 -1.72 -0.37 -7.18
N TYR A 211 -2.96 -0.55 -7.59
CA TYR A 211 -3.43 -0.36 -8.96
C TYR A 211 -4.59 0.62 -8.90
N LEU A 212 -4.44 1.77 -9.57
CA LEU A 212 -5.51 2.74 -9.75
C LEU A 212 -6.40 2.24 -10.88
N VAL A 213 -7.71 2.18 -10.62
CA VAL A 213 -8.70 1.60 -11.53
C VAL A 213 -9.80 2.63 -11.80
N ASP A 214 -10.15 2.81 -13.07
CA ASP A 214 -11.37 3.49 -13.47
C ASP A 214 -12.58 2.56 -13.24
N LEU A 215 -13.46 2.93 -12.31
CA LEU A 215 -14.64 2.13 -11.94
C LEU A 215 -15.77 2.22 -12.97
N ASN A 216 -15.68 3.09 -13.97
CA ASN A 216 -16.63 3.11 -15.08
C ASN A 216 -16.28 2.08 -16.15
N THR A 217 -14.99 1.81 -16.37
CA THR A 217 -14.50 0.95 -17.45
C THR A 217 -13.82 -0.34 -16.98
N GLY A 218 -13.41 -0.40 -15.71
CA GLY A 218 -12.64 -1.50 -15.14
C GLY A 218 -11.16 -1.50 -15.54
N LYS A 219 -10.70 -0.48 -16.26
CA LYS A 219 -9.32 -0.40 -16.73
C LYS A 219 -8.40 0.06 -15.60
N ILE A 220 -7.23 -0.57 -15.53
CA ILE A 220 -6.11 -0.11 -14.70
C ILE A 220 -5.51 1.11 -15.42
N LEU A 221 -5.50 2.25 -14.75
CA LEU A 221 -4.93 3.50 -15.26
C LEU A 221 -3.43 3.57 -14.99
N ASP A 222 -3.04 3.27 -13.76
CA ASP A 222 -1.65 3.24 -13.33
C ASP A 222 -1.47 2.26 -12.17
N ALA A 223 -0.23 1.93 -11.86
CA ALA A 223 0.12 1.12 -10.72
C ALA A 223 1.46 1.55 -10.12
N LYS A 224 1.54 1.48 -8.79
CA LYS A 224 2.73 1.87 -8.02
C LYS A 224 3.09 0.77 -7.02
N VAL A 225 4.37 0.62 -6.75
CA VAL A 225 4.89 -0.37 -5.80
C VAL A 225 5.92 0.32 -4.90
N SER A 226 5.89 0.01 -3.61
CA SER A 226 6.91 0.45 -2.66
C SER A 226 7.24 -0.66 -1.66
N TYR A 227 8.33 -0.48 -0.92
CA TYR A 227 8.65 -1.36 0.20
C TYR A 227 7.70 -1.14 1.36
N ASN A 228 7.30 -2.24 2.00
CA ASN A 228 6.52 -2.18 3.20
C ASN A 228 7.38 -1.63 4.36
N LYS A 229 7.08 -0.40 4.83
CA LYS A 229 7.83 0.26 5.92
C LYS A 229 7.85 -0.55 7.23
N GLN A 230 6.95 -1.53 7.40
CA GLN A 230 7.01 -2.48 8.52
C GLN A 230 8.31 -3.29 8.58
N ILE A 231 9.12 -3.31 7.51
CA ILE A 231 10.46 -3.91 7.51
C ILE A 231 11.37 -3.33 8.61
N ALA A 232 11.12 -2.09 9.05
CA ALA A 232 11.83 -1.46 10.17
C ALA A 232 11.64 -2.20 11.50
N PHE A 233 10.57 -2.99 11.64
CA PHE A 233 10.20 -3.70 12.86
C PHE A 233 10.32 -5.23 12.73
N GLY A 234 10.69 -5.73 11.54
CA GLY A 234 10.91 -7.15 11.30
C GLY A 234 10.99 -7.48 9.81
N GLU A 235 11.97 -8.30 9.44
CA GLU A 235 12.17 -8.71 8.04
C GLU A 235 11.16 -9.76 7.56
N ASP A 236 10.54 -10.49 8.48
CA ASP A 236 9.54 -11.52 8.21
C ASP A 236 8.28 -11.36 9.09
N VAL A 237 7.25 -12.12 8.73
CA VAL A 237 5.93 -12.07 9.37
C VAL A 237 5.99 -12.44 10.85
N ILE A 238 6.77 -13.46 11.24
CA ILE A 238 6.85 -13.94 12.63
C ILE A 238 7.52 -12.88 13.50
N THR A 239 8.62 -12.30 13.02
CA THR A 239 9.34 -11.24 13.74
C THR A 239 8.42 -10.04 14.01
N ARG A 240 7.61 -9.65 13.01
CA ARG A 240 6.61 -8.58 13.18
C ARG A 240 5.48 -8.98 14.14
N MET A 241 5.04 -10.24 14.13
CA MET A 241 4.03 -10.71 15.10
C MET A 241 4.53 -10.65 16.54
N MET A 242 5.81 -10.95 16.77
CA MET A 242 6.41 -10.80 18.10
C MET A 242 6.52 -9.32 18.48
N TYR A 243 6.96 -8.47 17.57
CA TYR A 243 7.00 -7.02 17.79
C TYR A 243 5.62 -6.44 18.13
N ALA A 244 4.56 -6.93 17.48
CA ALA A 244 3.19 -6.52 17.76
C ALA A 244 2.71 -6.84 19.20
N GLN A 245 3.40 -7.73 19.93
CA GLN A 245 3.11 -8.04 21.33
C GLN A 245 3.84 -7.11 22.31
N GLU A 246 4.85 -6.37 21.84
CA GLU A 246 5.51 -5.35 22.63
C GLU A 246 4.60 -4.14 22.85
N GLU A 247 4.94 -3.31 23.83
CA GLU A 247 4.20 -2.10 24.15
C GLU A 247 4.11 -1.15 22.94
N ASN A 248 2.88 -0.83 22.51
CA ASN A 248 2.57 -0.03 21.32
C ASN A 248 3.14 -0.58 19.99
N GLY A 249 3.58 -1.84 19.96
CA GLY A 249 4.23 -2.43 18.77
C GLY A 249 3.26 -2.61 17.60
N LEU A 250 2.01 -3.00 17.88
CA LEU A 250 0.97 -3.15 16.87
C LEU A 250 0.62 -1.80 16.21
N ASP A 251 0.46 -0.74 17.00
CA ASP A 251 0.14 0.59 16.47
C ASP A 251 1.27 1.14 15.60
N LYS A 252 2.54 0.92 15.97
CA LYS A 252 3.70 1.28 15.14
C LYS A 252 3.71 0.53 13.81
N LEU A 253 3.42 -0.76 13.82
CA LEU A 253 3.28 -1.56 12.60
C LEU A 253 2.11 -1.09 11.74
N ASN A 254 1.01 -0.70 12.37
CA ASN A 254 -0.18 -0.18 11.72
C ASN A 254 0.10 1.17 11.04
N ILE A 255 0.70 2.12 11.76
CA ILE A 255 1.13 3.43 11.21
C ILE A 255 2.05 3.22 10.01
N ALA A 256 3.06 2.36 10.12
CA ALA A 256 4.01 2.13 9.04
C ALA A 256 3.36 1.58 7.76
N ILE A 257 2.38 0.66 7.88
CA ILE A 257 1.68 0.17 6.69
C ILE A 257 0.72 1.22 6.11
N LYS A 258 0.03 1.99 6.96
CA LYS A 258 -0.85 3.09 6.54
C LYS A 258 -0.08 4.17 5.79
N GLU A 259 1.07 4.58 6.31
CA GLU A 259 1.96 5.54 5.64
C GLU A 259 2.44 5.01 4.28
N THR A 260 2.81 3.72 4.19
CA THR A 260 3.23 3.12 2.92
C THR A 260 2.11 3.19 1.87
N ILE A 261 0.87 2.90 2.29
CA ILE A 261 -0.30 2.92 1.41
C ILE A 261 -0.63 4.36 1.01
N ASN A 262 -0.72 5.29 1.97
CA ASN A 262 -1.07 6.68 1.70
C ASN A 262 -0.04 7.36 0.78
N ASP A 263 1.27 7.12 0.99
CA ASP A 263 2.30 7.63 0.09
C ASP A 263 2.10 7.13 -1.35
N LEU A 264 1.75 5.85 -1.53
CA LEU A 264 1.48 5.29 -2.85
C LEU A 264 0.24 5.92 -3.49
N ILE A 265 -0.84 6.07 -2.72
CA ILE A 265 -2.10 6.67 -3.18
C ILE A 265 -1.89 8.13 -3.59
N ASP A 266 -1.20 8.91 -2.77
CA ASP A 266 -0.90 10.31 -3.04
C ASP A 266 -0.06 10.46 -4.31
N ASN A 267 0.93 9.59 -4.50
CA ASN A 267 1.79 9.64 -5.68
C ASN A 267 1.01 9.30 -6.96
N VAL A 268 0.22 8.21 -6.96
CA VAL A 268 -0.56 7.85 -8.15
C VAL A 268 -1.63 8.89 -8.48
N ALA A 269 -2.28 9.46 -7.46
CA ALA A 269 -3.29 10.50 -7.66
C ALA A 269 -2.67 11.79 -8.22
N LYS A 270 -1.49 12.19 -7.74
CA LYS A 270 -0.77 13.37 -8.25
C LYS A 270 -0.31 13.19 -9.69
N GLU A 271 0.24 12.03 -10.04
CA GLU A 271 0.75 11.74 -11.39
C GLU A 271 -0.38 11.68 -12.43
N GLU A 272 -1.52 11.09 -12.08
CA GLU A 272 -2.69 11.00 -12.95
C GLU A 272 -3.62 12.23 -12.87
N ASN A 273 -3.25 13.25 -12.07
CA ASN A 273 -4.03 14.47 -11.84
C ASN A 273 -5.48 14.19 -11.39
N ILE A 274 -5.63 13.22 -10.47
CA ILE A 274 -6.90 12.80 -9.88
C ILE A 274 -7.01 13.35 -8.47
N LEU A 275 -8.19 13.84 -8.11
CA LEU A 275 -8.49 14.24 -6.74
C LEU A 275 -8.67 13.00 -5.86
N LEU A 276 -8.04 12.99 -4.69
CA LEU A 276 -8.21 11.90 -3.71
C LEU A 276 -9.67 11.66 -3.33
N SER A 277 -10.49 12.72 -3.35
CA SER A 277 -11.93 12.64 -3.09
C SER A 277 -12.73 11.91 -4.17
N ASP A 278 -12.15 11.68 -5.35
CA ASP A 278 -12.76 10.93 -6.45
C ASP A 278 -12.37 9.44 -6.44
N ILE A 279 -11.58 9.00 -5.45
CA ILE A 279 -11.27 7.60 -5.17
C ILE A 279 -12.26 7.10 -4.11
N TYR A 280 -13.22 6.25 -4.51
CA TYR A 280 -14.37 5.89 -3.66
C TYR A 280 -14.28 4.52 -3.00
N ALA A 281 -13.44 3.63 -3.53
CA ALA A 281 -13.32 2.27 -3.00
C ALA A 281 -11.87 1.77 -3.01
N ILE A 282 -11.50 1.04 -1.97
CA ILE A 282 -10.29 0.21 -1.96
C ILE A 282 -10.67 -1.23 -1.73
N GLN A 283 -10.15 -2.10 -2.60
CA GLN A 283 -10.17 -3.54 -2.41
C GLN A 283 -8.78 -4.01 -1.97
N CYS A 284 -8.67 -4.48 -0.74
CA CYS A 284 -7.40 -4.96 -0.19
C CYS A 284 -7.28 -6.48 -0.33
N ALA A 285 -6.07 -6.93 -0.68
CA ALA A 285 -5.63 -8.31 -0.63
C ALA A 285 -4.29 -8.37 0.12
N GLY A 286 -4.06 -9.45 0.87
CA GLY A 286 -2.83 -9.64 1.63
C GLY A 286 -2.90 -10.94 2.41
N ASN A 287 -1.75 -11.43 2.88
CA ASN A 287 -1.78 -12.57 3.79
C ASN A 287 -2.42 -12.17 5.13
N THR A 288 -2.92 -13.16 5.87
CA THR A 288 -3.72 -12.94 7.09
C THR A 288 -3.02 -12.06 8.12
N THR A 289 -1.69 -12.18 8.26
CA THR A 289 -0.97 -11.35 9.22
C THR A 289 -0.87 -9.90 8.78
N MET A 290 -0.65 -9.66 7.49
CA MET A 290 -0.60 -8.30 6.95
C MET A 290 -1.97 -7.61 7.03
N THR A 291 -3.06 -8.33 6.74
CA THR A 291 -4.42 -7.75 6.87
C THR A 291 -4.76 -7.44 8.32
N HIS A 292 -4.39 -8.32 9.27
CA HIS A 292 -4.54 -8.04 10.70
C HIS A 292 -3.77 -6.79 11.13
N MET A 293 -2.48 -6.67 10.77
CA MET A 293 -1.68 -5.50 11.11
C MET A 293 -2.22 -4.21 10.46
N PHE A 294 -2.69 -4.28 9.22
CA PHE A 294 -3.30 -3.14 8.52
C PHE A 294 -4.60 -2.66 9.19
N LEU A 295 -5.42 -3.58 9.70
CA LEU A 295 -6.68 -3.27 10.38
C LEU A 295 -6.52 -3.00 11.88
N ASN A 296 -5.28 -2.93 12.36
CA ASN A 296 -4.95 -2.80 13.78
C ASN A 296 -5.56 -3.91 14.66
N ILE A 297 -5.68 -5.13 14.12
CA ILE A 297 -6.20 -6.30 14.82
C ILE A 297 -5.01 -7.13 15.36
N PRO A 298 -4.96 -7.44 16.67
CA PRO A 298 -3.85 -8.19 17.25
C PRO A 298 -3.59 -9.53 16.55
N PRO A 299 -2.36 -9.81 16.06
CA PRO A 299 -2.09 -11.00 15.26
C PRO A 299 -1.71 -12.25 16.08
N HIS A 300 -1.46 -12.11 17.39
CA HIS A 300 -0.78 -13.11 18.24
C HIS A 300 -1.46 -14.49 18.31
N ASN A 301 -2.79 -14.55 18.23
CA ASN A 301 -3.52 -15.82 18.30
C ASN A 301 -3.40 -16.69 17.03
N MET A 302 -2.84 -16.16 15.93
CA MET A 302 -2.61 -16.95 14.71
C MET A 302 -1.52 -18.02 14.87
N ARG A 303 -0.58 -17.83 15.81
CA ARG A 303 0.51 -18.79 16.08
C ARG A 303 0.12 -19.89 17.05
N VAL A 304 -0.93 -19.68 17.84
CA VAL A 304 -1.36 -20.62 18.88
C VAL A 304 -2.42 -21.54 18.27
N LEU A 305 -2.11 -22.84 18.17
CA LEU A 305 -2.93 -23.92 17.59
C LEU A 305 -4.39 -24.02 18.10
N LYS A 306 -4.84 -23.17 19.04
CA LYS A 306 -6.14 -23.25 19.70
C LYS A 306 -7.11 -22.10 19.45
N ASN A 307 -6.75 -20.97 18.82
CA ASN A 307 -7.68 -19.83 18.65
C ASN A 307 -7.57 -19.15 17.28
N THR A 308 -8.09 -19.80 16.23
CA THR A 308 -8.11 -19.26 14.86
C THR A 308 -9.29 -18.30 14.66
N LEU A 309 -9.20 -17.07 15.18
CA LEU A 309 -10.39 -16.20 15.27
C LEU A 309 -10.82 -15.53 13.95
N CYS A 310 -9.96 -15.37 12.93
CA CYS A 310 -10.28 -14.44 11.81
C CYS A 310 -9.72 -14.82 10.43
N ARG A 311 -9.72 -16.10 10.05
CA ARG A 311 -9.21 -16.50 8.72
C ARG A 311 -10.15 -16.17 7.55
N ARG A 312 -11.46 -15.97 7.78
CA ARG A 312 -12.49 -16.01 6.72
C ARG A 312 -13.22 -14.69 6.45
N TYR A 313 -13.15 -13.71 7.35
CA TYR A 313 -13.85 -12.43 7.19
C TYR A 313 -13.08 -11.39 6.35
N PHE A 314 -11.74 -11.53 6.26
CA PHE A 314 -10.87 -10.47 5.71
C PHE A 314 -10.17 -10.80 4.39
N ASN A 315 -10.32 -12.03 3.89
CA ASN A 315 -9.95 -12.34 2.51
C ASN A 315 -11.06 -11.76 1.61
N ASN A 316 -10.76 -10.69 0.89
CA ASN A 316 -11.68 -9.91 0.03
C ASN A 316 -12.60 -8.91 0.76
N SER A 317 -12.07 -8.16 1.72
CA SER A 317 -12.83 -7.05 2.34
C SER A 317 -12.94 -5.86 1.39
N LYS A 318 -14.19 -5.41 1.14
CA LYS A 318 -14.51 -4.16 0.43
C LYS A 318 -14.41 -3.01 1.43
N PHE A 319 -13.55 -2.03 1.18
CA PHE A 319 -13.52 -0.79 1.96
C PHE A 319 -14.07 0.35 1.11
N TYR A 320 -15.15 0.96 1.61
CA TYR A 320 -15.72 2.16 1.01
C TYR A 320 -15.10 3.39 1.67
N LEU A 321 -14.64 4.31 0.83
CA LEU A 321 -13.95 5.50 1.27
C LEU A 321 -14.99 6.63 1.36
N TYR A 322 -15.19 7.11 2.58
CA TYR A 322 -16.05 8.26 2.82
C TYR A 322 -15.20 9.53 2.73
N PRO A 323 -15.70 10.64 2.16
CA PRO A 323 -14.94 11.88 1.90
C PRO A 323 -14.26 12.53 3.12
N HIS A 324 -14.53 12.04 4.33
CA HIS A 324 -14.02 12.61 5.58
C HIS A 324 -13.18 11.65 6.43
N ASN A 325 -12.95 10.41 5.99
CA ASN A 325 -12.17 9.44 6.76
C ASN A 325 -11.32 8.58 5.83
N PHE A 326 -10.08 9.02 5.61
CA PHE A 326 -9.00 8.09 5.33
C PHE A 326 -8.12 7.93 6.56
N VAL A 327 -8.14 6.70 7.07
CA VAL A 327 -7.10 5.91 7.76
C VAL A 327 -6.16 6.62 8.73
#